data_AF-A0A3D5M2G7-F1
#
_entry.id   AF-A0A3D5M2G7-F1
#
_cell.length_a   1.000
_cell.length_b   1.000
_cell.length_c   1.000
_cell.angle_alpha   90.00
_cell.angle_beta   90.00
_cell.angle_gamma   90.00
#
_symmetry.space_group_name_H-M   'P 1'
#
loop_
_entity.id
_entity.type
_entity.pdbx_description
1 polymer ?
#
loop_
_entity_poly.entity_id
_entity_poly.type
_entity_poly.pdbx_seq_one_letter_code
_entity_poly.pdbx_strand_id
1 'polypeptide(L)'
;MLQNPVLARFLGSPMQRVASFLLISVFTITLFADSFERYENHPIDALYLQVDNMDIQHDQKQAIRALRNLFISNQALSQNPVPFDDFLLGVSGILDDQQFMTLMGKPKSERQKLRYQLRQIRAEMAGQGTGLDISLR
;
A
#
# COMPACT_ATOMS: atom_id res chain seq x y z
N MET A 1 -9.84 -34.69 -32.95
CA MET A 1 -8.65 -34.29 -33.71
C MET A 1 -8.30 -32.86 -33.30
N LEU A 2 -7.21 -32.67 -32.54
CA LEU A 2 -6.78 -31.35 -32.05
C LEU A 2 -6.05 -30.60 -33.18
N GLN A 3 -6.74 -29.68 -33.84
CA GLN A 3 -6.25 -28.84 -34.96
C GLN A 3 -5.37 -27.66 -34.49
N ASN A 4 -4.39 -27.91 -33.61
CA ASN A 4 -3.45 -26.85 -33.25
C ASN A 4 -1.99 -27.34 -33.35
N PRO A 5 -1.26 -26.99 -34.42
CA PRO A 5 0.06 -27.55 -34.71
C PRO A 5 1.13 -27.19 -33.67
N VAL A 6 0.90 -26.10 -32.91
CA VAL A 6 1.75 -25.70 -31.79
C VAL A 6 1.58 -26.67 -30.61
N LEU A 7 0.34 -26.95 -30.19
CA LEU A 7 0.06 -27.88 -29.10
C LEU A 7 0.50 -29.32 -29.41
N ALA A 8 0.42 -29.73 -30.68
CA ALA A 8 0.89 -31.04 -31.13
C ALA A 8 2.42 -31.20 -31.03
N ARG A 9 3.20 -30.12 -31.21
CA ARG A 9 4.66 -30.12 -31.01
C ARG A 9 5.07 -30.15 -29.54
N PHE A 10 4.28 -29.55 -28.64
CA PHE A 10 4.54 -29.52 -27.20
C PHE A 10 4.10 -30.79 -26.46
N LEU A 11 3.08 -31.50 -26.96
CA LEU A 11 2.45 -32.63 -26.27
C LEU A 11 2.57 -33.97 -27.03
N GLY A 12 3.43 -34.03 -28.05
CA GLY A 12 3.51 -35.14 -29.00
C GLY A 12 4.05 -36.46 -28.41
N SER A 13 5.14 -36.41 -27.64
CA SER A 13 5.74 -37.60 -27.00
C SER A 13 5.77 -37.49 -25.47
N PRO A 14 5.72 -38.60 -24.72
CA PRO A 14 5.73 -38.57 -23.25
C PRO A 14 6.99 -37.88 -22.69
N MET A 15 8.13 -38.03 -23.36
CA MET A 15 9.39 -37.37 -22.97
C MET A 15 9.37 -35.86 -23.26
N GLN A 16 8.75 -35.43 -24.37
CA GLN A 16 8.55 -34.01 -24.70
C GLN A 16 7.57 -33.32 -23.75
N ARG A 17 6.54 -34.03 -23.28
CA ARG A 17 5.62 -33.53 -22.24
C ARG A 17 6.39 -33.24 -20.96
N VAL A 18 7.20 -34.18 -20.48
CA VAL A 18 8.02 -34.01 -19.27
C VAL A 18 9.00 -32.84 -19.42
N ALA A 19 9.71 -32.75 -20.55
CA ALA A 19 10.62 -31.65 -20.83
C ALA A 19 9.91 -30.28 -20.88
N SER A 20 8.70 -30.24 -21.45
CA SER A 20 7.89 -29.01 -21.55
C SER A 20 7.34 -28.59 -20.19
N PHE A 21 6.90 -29.54 -19.36
CA PHE A 21 6.50 -29.26 -17.97
C PHE A 21 7.68 -28.78 -17.12
N LEU A 22 8.87 -29.38 -17.30
CA LEU A 22 10.09 -28.92 -16.63
C LEU A 22 10.45 -27.50 -17.06
N LEU A 23 10.43 -27.20 -18.37
CA LEU A 23 10.70 -25.86 -18.88
C LEU A 23 9.71 -24.82 -18.33
N ILE A 24 8.41 -25.13 -18.34
CA ILE A 24 7.39 -24.24 -17.78
C ILE A 24 7.62 -24.05 -16.28
N SER A 25 7.96 -25.12 -15.54
CA SER A 25 8.21 -25.03 -14.10
C SER A 25 9.45 -24.19 -13.77
N VAL A 26 10.53 -24.33 -14.54
CA VAL A 26 11.75 -23.53 -14.34
C VAL A 26 11.45 -22.08 -14.68
N PHE A 27 10.73 -21.83 -15.77
CA PHE A 27 10.37 -20.47 -16.19
C PHE A 27 9.44 -19.78 -15.18
N THR A 28 8.47 -20.48 -14.62
CA THR A 28 7.62 -19.94 -13.55
C THR A 28 8.41 -19.68 -12.29
N ILE A 29 9.27 -20.61 -11.86
CA ILE A 29 10.14 -20.40 -10.68
C ILE A 29 11.05 -19.18 -10.88
N THR A 30 11.64 -19.00 -12.06
CA THR A 30 12.49 -17.82 -12.33
C THR A 30 11.71 -16.52 -12.37
N LEU A 31 10.49 -16.52 -12.93
CA LEU A 31 9.62 -15.35 -12.91
C LEU A 31 9.19 -15.00 -11.50
N PHE A 32 8.83 -16.00 -10.69
CA PHE A 32 8.50 -15.79 -9.30
C PHE A 32 9.72 -15.32 -8.51
N ALA A 33 10.90 -15.91 -8.70
CA ALA A 33 12.12 -15.51 -8.02
C ALA A 33 12.50 -14.05 -8.31
N ASP A 34 12.55 -13.62 -9.57
CA ASP A 34 12.83 -12.22 -9.95
C ASP A 34 11.74 -11.26 -9.44
N SER A 35 10.47 -11.70 -9.41
CA SER A 35 9.38 -10.89 -8.84
C SER A 35 9.44 -10.76 -7.31
N PHE A 36 9.94 -11.78 -6.61
CA PHE A 36 10.09 -11.78 -5.16
C PHE A 36 11.37 -11.05 -4.72
N GLU A 37 12.45 -11.13 -5.48
CA GLU A 37 13.68 -10.35 -5.22
C GLU A 37 13.44 -8.84 -5.33
N ARG A 38 12.52 -8.41 -6.20
CA ARG A 38 12.09 -7.00 -6.29
C ARG A 38 11.09 -6.59 -5.21
N TYR A 39 10.56 -7.53 -4.43
CA TYR A 39 9.82 -7.24 -3.21
C TYR A 39 10.83 -6.94 -2.09
N GLU A 40 11.70 -5.96 -2.33
CA GLU A 40 12.56 -5.41 -1.29
C GLU A 40 11.64 -4.91 -0.17
N ASN A 41 11.91 -5.37 1.05
CA ASN A 41 11.16 -5.00 2.25
C ASN A 41 11.21 -3.48 2.44
N HIS A 42 10.26 -2.77 1.83
CA HIS A 42 10.22 -1.33 1.92
C HIS A 42 10.07 -1.01 3.42
N PRO A 43 10.84 -0.06 4.00
CA PRO A 43 10.73 0.28 5.42
C PRO A 43 9.31 0.71 5.86
N ILE A 44 8.43 0.97 4.89
CA ILE A 44 7.01 1.26 5.10
C ILE A 44 6.21 0.00 5.44
N ASP A 45 6.60 -1.16 4.93
CA ASP A 45 5.89 -2.42 5.19
C ASP A 45 6.04 -2.85 6.65
N ALA A 46 7.25 -2.66 7.21
CA ALA A 46 7.49 -2.87 8.64
C ALA A 46 6.65 -1.91 9.51
N LEU A 47 6.58 -0.63 9.14
CA LEU A 47 5.73 0.35 9.84
C LEU A 47 4.24 0.04 9.69
N TYR A 48 3.82 -0.41 8.52
CA TYR A 48 2.43 -0.76 8.27
C TYR A 48 2.02 -2.00 9.07
N LEU A 49 2.89 -3.01 9.18
CA LEU A 49 2.68 -4.16 10.05
C LEU A 49 2.54 -3.74 11.52
N GLN A 50 3.31 -2.75 11.98
CA GLN A 50 3.14 -2.18 13.31
C GLN A 50 1.78 -1.50 13.47
N VAL A 51 1.34 -0.72 12.48
CA VAL A 51 0.00 -0.10 12.47
C VAL A 51 -1.12 -1.12 12.51
N ASP A 52 -1.02 -2.22 11.76
CA ASP A 52 -2.04 -3.28 11.74
C ASP A 52 -2.23 -3.91 13.13
N ASN A 53 -1.14 -4.02 13.90
CA ASN A 53 -1.13 -4.53 15.27
C ASN A 53 -1.55 -3.51 16.34
N MET A 54 -1.66 -2.21 16.00
CA MET A 54 -2.12 -1.20 16.94
C MET A 54 -3.64 -1.27 17.15
N ASP A 55 -4.07 -0.94 18.37
CA ASP A 55 -5.49 -0.78 18.71
C ASP A 55 -5.98 0.62 18.27
N ILE A 56 -6.22 0.76 16.96
CA ILE A 56 -6.73 1.98 16.34
C ILE A 56 -8.04 1.68 15.58
N GLN A 57 -8.84 2.72 15.34
CA GLN A 57 -10.14 2.57 14.68
C GLN A 57 -10.00 1.98 13.28
N HIS A 58 -11.00 1.22 12.86
CA HIS A 58 -10.99 0.55 11.55
C HIS A 58 -10.80 1.53 10.38
N ASP A 59 -11.47 2.68 10.42
CA ASP A 59 -11.36 3.72 9.40
C ASP A 59 -9.95 4.34 9.34
N GLN A 60 -9.27 4.43 10.49
CA GLN A 60 -7.88 4.89 10.56
C GLN A 60 -6.94 3.86 9.90
N LYS A 61 -7.15 2.56 10.14
CA LYS A 61 -6.38 1.49 9.47
C LYS A 61 -6.55 1.53 7.95
N GLN A 62 -7.79 1.67 7.48
CA GLN A 62 -8.07 1.77 6.05
C GLN A 62 -7.40 3.01 5.42
N ALA A 63 -7.47 4.16 6.08
CA ALA A 63 -6.84 5.38 5.59
C ALA A 63 -5.31 5.24 5.50
N ILE A 64 -4.66 4.62 6.48
CA ILE A 64 -3.21 4.37 6.46
C ILE A 64 -2.84 3.36 5.37
N ARG A 65 -3.65 2.31 5.16
CA ARG A 65 -3.46 1.34 4.06
C ARG A 65 -3.54 2.02 2.69
N ALA A 66 -4.51 2.93 2.51
CA ALA A 66 -4.63 3.71 1.28
C ALA A 66 -3.40 4.61 1.05
N LEU A 67 -2.90 5.28 2.11
CA LEU A 67 -1.67 6.07 2.02
C LEU A 67 -0.45 5.23 1.66
N ARG A 68 -0.29 4.03 2.25
CA ARG A 68 0.77 3.09 1.87
C ARG A 68 0.71 2.75 0.39
N ASN A 69 -0.46 2.36 -0.10
CA ASN A 69 -0.62 1.94 -1.50
C ASN A 69 -0.30 3.09 -2.45
N LEU A 70 -0.76 4.30 -2.14
CA LEU A 70 -0.46 5.49 -2.92
C LEU A 70 1.04 5.83 -2.92
N PHE A 71 1.71 5.67 -1.77
CA PHE A 71 3.14 5.90 -1.67
C PHE A 71 3.95 4.88 -2.49
N ILE A 72 3.62 3.59 -2.37
CA ILE A 72 4.28 2.51 -3.13
C ILE A 72 4.05 2.70 -4.63
N SER A 73 2.83 3.05 -5.06
CA SER A 73 2.57 3.32 -6.47
C SER A 73 3.36 4.53 -6.98
N ASN A 74 3.49 5.58 -6.17
CA ASN A 74 4.26 6.76 -6.55
C ASN A 74 5.77 6.48 -6.62
N GLN A 75 6.30 5.64 -5.73
CA GLN A 75 7.69 5.17 -5.81
C GLN A 75 7.95 4.35 -7.06
N ALA A 76 7.03 3.44 -7.42
CA ALA A 76 7.17 2.59 -8.59
C ALA A 76 7.07 3.36 -9.93
N LEU A 77 6.31 4.46 -9.96
CA LEU A 77 6.03 5.23 -11.17
C LEU A 77 6.92 6.47 -11.36
N SER A 78 7.50 7.01 -10.29
CA SER A 78 8.18 8.31 -10.32
C SER A 78 9.69 8.18 -10.50
N GLN A 79 10.25 9.02 -11.38
CA GLN A 79 11.71 9.25 -11.44
C GLN A 79 12.23 10.02 -10.22
N ASN A 80 11.35 10.75 -9.52
CA ASN A 80 11.64 11.43 -8.27
C ASN A 80 10.87 10.74 -7.13
N PRO A 81 11.51 9.87 -6.35
CA PRO A 81 10.85 9.17 -5.26
C PRO A 81 10.30 10.17 -4.24
N VAL A 82 9.04 9.98 -3.84
CA VAL A 82 8.40 10.82 -2.82
C VAL A 82 9.15 10.59 -1.49
N PRO A 83 9.57 11.65 -0.79
CA PRO A 83 10.25 11.51 0.50
C PRO A 83 9.40 10.75 1.50
N PHE A 84 10.02 9.86 2.26
CA PHE A 84 9.37 9.12 3.33
C PHE A 84 8.73 10.05 4.39
N ASP A 85 9.27 11.25 4.58
CA ASP A 85 8.69 12.27 5.47
C ASP A 85 7.29 12.73 5.06
N ASP A 86 6.97 12.70 3.75
CA ASP A 86 5.63 13.06 3.27
C ASP A 86 4.61 11.97 3.59
N PHE A 87 5.04 10.69 3.55
CA PHE A 87 4.23 9.58 4.04
C PHE A 87 3.97 9.73 5.54
N LEU A 88 5.02 9.99 6.34
CA LEU A 88 4.88 10.20 7.78
C LEU A 88 3.96 11.39 8.11
N LEU A 89 4.02 12.46 7.33
CA LEU A 89 3.14 13.62 7.48
C LEU A 89 1.66 13.26 7.19
N GLY A 90 1.41 12.36 6.25
CA GLY A 90 0.08 11.79 6.00
C GLY A 90 -0.42 10.98 7.19
N VAL A 91 0.41 10.05 7.69
CA VAL A 91 0.11 9.18 8.84
C VAL A 91 -0.12 9.99 10.12
N SER A 92 0.68 11.03 10.36
CA SER A 92 0.54 11.89 11.54
C SER A 92 -0.77 12.68 11.56
N GLY A 93 -1.38 12.90 10.39
CA GLY A 93 -2.71 13.48 10.28
C GLY A 93 -3.83 12.49 10.62
N ILE A 94 -3.53 11.20 10.75
CA ILE A 94 -4.49 10.14 11.08
C ILE A 94 -4.43 9.72 12.53
N LEU A 95 -3.22 9.46 13.00
CA LEU A 95 -3.00 9.01 14.36
C LEU A 95 -3.03 10.21 15.31
N ASP A 96 -3.57 10.03 16.51
CA ASP A 96 -3.39 11.00 17.59
C ASP A 96 -1.92 11.04 18.08
N ASP A 97 -1.61 11.89 19.05
CA ASP A 97 -0.23 12.08 19.51
C ASP A 97 0.31 10.84 20.24
N GLN A 98 -0.53 10.12 20.98
CA GLN A 98 -0.15 8.93 21.73
C GLN A 98 0.06 7.72 20.81
N GLN A 99 -0.84 7.53 19.85
CA GLN A 99 -0.74 6.53 18.80
C GLN A 99 0.50 6.77 17.93
N PHE A 100 0.75 8.02 17.52
CA PHE A 100 1.93 8.35 16.73
C PHE A 100 3.23 8.14 17.51
N MET A 101 3.26 8.50 18.80
CA MET A 101 4.38 8.21 19.68
C MET A 101 4.62 6.71 19.83
N THR A 102 3.56 5.92 19.94
CA THR A 102 3.63 4.45 20.04
C THR A 102 4.20 3.83 18.77
N LEU A 103 3.81 4.36 17.60
CA LEU A 103 4.28 3.87 16.31
C LEU A 103 5.75 4.26 16.03
N MET A 104 6.11 5.52 16.28
CA MET A 104 7.39 6.09 15.85
C MET A 104 8.45 6.15 16.94
N GLY A 105 8.07 5.93 18.21
CA GLY A 105 8.93 6.12 19.37
C GLY A 105 9.36 7.57 19.63
N LYS A 106 8.78 8.53 18.89
CA LYS A 106 9.09 9.96 18.96
C LYS A 106 7.82 10.81 18.85
N PRO A 107 7.77 11.98 19.50
CA PRO A 107 6.61 12.85 19.42
C PRO A 107 6.47 13.43 18.01
N LYS A 108 5.25 13.85 17.66
CA LYS A 108 4.99 14.58 16.42
C LYS A 108 5.79 15.88 16.39
N SER A 109 6.34 16.22 15.24
CA SER A 109 6.88 17.56 14.98
C SER A 109 5.75 18.60 14.90
N GLU A 110 6.08 19.88 15.03
CA GLU A 110 5.08 20.96 14.93
C GLU A 110 4.30 20.93 13.61
N ARG A 111 4.99 20.63 12.49
CA ARG A 111 4.34 20.44 11.18
C ARG A 111 3.33 19.29 11.18
N GLN A 112 3.66 18.19 11.86
CA GLN A 112 2.81 17.00 11.97
C GLN A 112 1.61 17.24 12.88
N LYS A 113 1.79 17.97 13.99
CA LYS A 113 0.70 18.41 14.88
C LYS A 113 -0.28 19.34 14.14
N LEU A 114 0.24 20.33 13.43
CA LEU A 114 -0.56 21.26 12.64
C LEU A 114 -1.37 20.52 11.55
N ARG A 115 -0.77 19.52 10.90
CA ARG A 115 -1.47 18.68 9.92
C ARG A 115 -2.65 17.92 10.56
N TYR A 116 -2.46 17.37 11.75
CA TYR A 116 -3.52 16.68 12.50
C TYR A 116 -4.65 17.63 12.86
N GLN A 117 -4.34 18.81 13.41
CA GLN A 117 -5.31 19.84 13.76
C GLN A 117 -6.12 20.31 12.54
N LEU A 118 -5.45 20.60 11.41
CA LEU A 118 -6.14 20.98 10.18
C LEU A 118 -7.11 19.91 9.68
N ARG A 119 -6.76 18.63 9.86
CA ARG A 119 -7.67 17.53 9.49
C ARG A 119 -8.88 17.48 10.43
N GLN A 120 -8.68 17.67 11.73
CA GLN A 120 -9.78 17.72 12.69
C GLN A 120 -10.76 18.84 12.37
N ILE A 121 -10.25 20.07 12.15
CA ILE A 121 -11.08 21.21 11.74
C ILE A 121 -11.84 20.90 10.45
N ARG A 122 -11.20 20.27 9.46
CA ARG A 122 -11.87 19.86 8.23
C ARG A 122 -12.97 18.82 8.48
N ALA A 123 -12.74 17.86 9.37
CA ALA A 123 -13.73 16.85 9.73
C ALA A 123 -14.93 17.48 10.46
N GLU A 124 -14.68 18.43 11.36
CA GLU A 124 -15.73 19.20 12.05
C GLU A 124 -16.56 20.02 11.08
N MET A 125 -15.93 20.77 10.17
CA MET A 125 -16.64 21.54 9.13
C MET A 125 -17.47 20.64 8.20
N ALA A 126 -16.95 19.47 7.82
CA ALA A 126 -17.68 18.50 7.02
C ALA A 126 -18.87 17.88 7.79
N GLY A 127 -18.71 17.64 9.09
CA GLY A 127 -19.78 17.16 9.97
C GLY A 127 -20.86 18.20 10.28
N GLN A 128 -20.53 19.49 10.21
CA GLN A 128 -21.49 20.60 10.37
C GLN A 128 -22.27 20.91 9.07
N GLY A 129 -21.84 20.36 7.93
CA GLY A 129 -22.39 20.64 6.59
C GLY A 129 -23.78 20.05 6.27
N THR A 130 -24.41 19.31 7.18
CA THR A 130 -25.79 18.77 7.00
C THR A 130 -26.85 19.52 7.83
N GLY A 131 -26.54 20.70 8.35
CA GLY A 131 -27.45 21.46 9.23
C GLY A 131 -27.45 22.98 9.06
N LEU A 132 -26.84 23.52 8.00
CA LEU A 132 -26.99 24.93 7.65
C LEU A 132 -28.18 25.08 6.72
N ASP A 133 -29.37 25.03 7.32
CA ASP A 133 -30.57 25.67 6.77
C ASP A 133 -30.28 27.17 6.77
N ILE A 134 -29.64 27.63 5.69
CA ILE A 134 -29.44 29.05 5.42
C ILE A 134 -30.81 29.58 4.99
N SER A 135 -31.69 29.78 5.98
CA SER A 135 -32.82 30.68 5.83
C SER A 135 -32.26 32.09 5.75
N LEU A 136 -31.90 32.51 4.53
CA LEU A 136 -31.71 33.91 4.17
C LEU A 136 -33.03 34.64 4.46
N ARG A 137 -33.01 35.47 5.51
CA ARG A 137 -33.89 36.61 5.66
C ARG A 137 -33.07 37.88 5.45
#